data_AF-A0A7I7RBT6-F1
#
_entry.id   AF-A0A7I7RBT6-F1
#
_cell.length_a   1.000
_cell.length_b   1.000
_cell.length_c   1.000
_cell.angle_alpha   90.00
_cell.angle_beta   90.00
_cell.angle_gamma   90.00
#
_symmetry.space_group_name_H-M   'P 1'
#
loop_
_entity.id
_entity.type
_entity.pdbx_description
1 polymer ?
#
loop_
_entity_poly.entity_id
_entity_poly.type
_entity_poly.pdbx_seq_one_letter_code
_entity_poly.pdbx_strand_id
1 'polypeptide(L)'
;MMKTATATRRPVGLRELLWQPAQFYPPEVLSGMTNSSGGAQYEAEMTKTWPRHDFPALAAQVEVPVQFIVAEHERVWRTDPDALADIAAIFTAAPAFVLDEQRNAGHNTSLSVSAAAYHLKVLSFVEECVVAHLSAETKLEAG
;
A
#
# COMPACT_ATOMS: atom_id res chain seq x y z
N MET A 1 10.90 5.43 14.01
CA MET A 1 11.67 6.64 13.66
C MET A 1 10.80 7.90 13.45
N MET A 2 9.48 7.86 13.68
CA MET A 2 8.58 9.03 13.48
C MET A 2 7.92 9.50 14.79
N LYS A 3 8.72 9.90 15.79
CA LYS A 3 8.18 10.39 17.08
C LYS A 3 7.83 11.89 17.09
N THR A 4 7.94 12.61 15.96
CA THR A 4 7.88 14.09 15.94
C THR A 4 7.06 14.67 14.78
N ALA A 5 6.25 13.87 14.08
CA ALA A 5 5.31 14.41 13.10
C ALA A 5 4.18 15.14 13.85
N THR A 6 4.07 16.45 13.66
CA THR A 6 2.89 17.24 14.05
C THR A 6 2.25 17.81 12.79
N ALA A 7 0.96 18.13 12.85
CA ALA A 7 0.22 18.70 11.71
C ALA A 7 0.87 19.97 11.12
N THR A 8 1.72 20.66 11.89
CA THR A 8 2.36 21.92 11.51
C THR A 8 3.88 21.82 11.29
N ARG A 9 4.52 20.67 11.56
CA ARG A 9 5.98 20.53 11.42
C ARG A 9 6.35 19.24 10.69
N ARG A 10 7.02 19.40 9.55
CA ARG A 10 7.60 18.28 8.80
C ARG A 10 8.70 17.61 9.63
N PRO A 11 8.65 16.29 9.84
CA PRO A 11 9.76 15.56 10.42
C PRO A 11 11.01 15.73 9.56
N VAL A 12 12.15 15.97 10.21
CA VAL A 12 13.46 15.81 9.56
C VAL A 12 13.55 14.37 9.04
N GLY A 13 13.97 14.20 7.79
CA GLY A 13 14.08 12.89 7.14
C GLY A 13 12.81 12.36 6.46
N LEU A 14 11.66 13.05 6.54
CA LEU A 14 10.43 12.58 5.85
C LEU A 14 10.64 12.43 4.33
N ARG A 15 11.38 13.36 3.72
CA ARG A 15 11.72 13.26 2.28
C ARG A 15 12.52 12.00 1.99
N GLU A 16 13.45 11.63 2.86
CA GLU A 16 14.28 10.43 2.67
C GLU A 16 13.44 9.16 2.79
N LEU A 17 12.49 9.11 3.73
CA LEU A 17 11.57 7.97 3.86
C LEU A 17 10.69 7.82 2.61
N LEU A 18 10.22 8.92 2.03
CA LEU A 18 9.27 8.91 0.92
C LEU A 18 9.93 8.72 -0.47
N TRP A 19 11.16 9.21 -0.66
CA TRP A 19 11.75 9.40 -1.98
C TRP A 19 13.13 8.75 -2.17
N GLN A 20 13.56 7.89 -1.24
CA GLN A 20 14.77 7.09 -1.42
C GLN A 20 14.44 5.61 -1.71
N PRO A 21 15.25 4.92 -2.52
CA PRO A 21 16.40 5.43 -3.30
C PRO A 21 15.99 6.36 -4.45
N ALA A 22 16.65 7.52 -4.55
CA ALA A 22 16.27 8.56 -5.50
C ALA A 22 16.34 8.12 -6.98
N GLN A 23 17.23 7.16 -7.31
CA GLN A 23 17.36 6.65 -8.68
C GLN A 23 16.10 5.93 -9.20
N PHE A 24 15.17 5.56 -8.32
CA PHE A 24 13.91 4.95 -8.73
C PHE A 24 12.82 5.96 -9.08
N TYR A 25 13.11 7.25 -9.08
CA TYR A 25 12.14 8.28 -9.40
C TYR A 25 12.64 9.14 -10.57
N PRO A 26 11.78 9.46 -11.55
CA PRO A 26 12.11 10.47 -12.55
C PRO A 26 12.52 11.79 -11.90
N PRO A 27 13.55 12.50 -12.42
CA PRO A 27 14.02 13.76 -11.83
C PRO A 27 12.91 14.80 -11.65
N GLU A 28 11.95 14.86 -12.59
CA GLU A 28 10.84 15.81 -12.60
C GLU A 28 9.88 15.58 -11.43
N VAL A 29 9.69 14.32 -11.02
CA VAL A 29 8.89 13.95 -9.85
C VAL A 29 9.55 14.53 -8.59
N LEU A 30 10.87 14.37 -8.47
CA LEU A 30 11.64 14.80 -7.30
C LEU A 30 11.76 16.32 -7.19
N SER A 31 11.76 17.04 -8.32
CA SER A 31 11.88 18.50 -8.37
C SER A 31 10.55 19.25 -8.33
N GLY A 32 9.46 18.68 -8.88
CA GLY A 32 8.19 19.39 -9.10
C GLY A 32 7.02 18.96 -8.22
N MET A 33 6.84 17.65 -8.00
CA MET A 33 5.64 17.09 -7.35
C MET A 33 5.77 16.85 -5.84
N THR A 34 6.97 17.00 -5.28
CA THR A 34 7.21 16.74 -3.84
C THR A 34 6.73 17.86 -2.90
N ASN A 35 6.01 18.86 -3.42
CA ASN A 35 5.34 19.89 -2.62
C ASN A 35 4.08 19.32 -1.97
N SER A 36 4.26 18.52 -0.92
CA SER A 36 3.17 18.02 -0.09
C SER A 36 2.49 19.18 0.64
N SER A 37 1.16 19.25 0.58
CA SER A 37 0.36 19.97 1.57
C SER A 37 0.58 19.36 2.96
N GLY A 38 0.34 20.13 4.01
CA GLY A 38 0.24 19.56 5.35
C GLY A 38 -0.92 18.57 5.42
N GLY A 39 -0.76 17.48 6.16
CA GLY A 39 -1.86 16.56 6.45
C GLY A 39 -2.96 17.25 7.25
N ALA A 40 -4.19 16.75 7.15
CA ALA A 40 -5.29 17.27 7.94
C ALA A 40 -5.02 17.05 9.44
N GLN A 41 -5.42 17.99 10.32
CA GLN A 41 -5.07 17.93 11.74
C GLN A 41 -5.51 16.63 12.43
N TYR A 42 -6.63 16.06 12.01
CA TYR A 42 -7.15 14.81 12.57
C TYR A 42 -6.30 13.57 12.21
N GLU A 43 -5.57 13.61 11.08
CA GLU A 43 -4.74 12.48 10.63
C GLU A 43 -3.63 12.17 11.64
N ALA A 44 -3.10 13.19 12.32
CA ALA A 44 -2.05 13.02 13.31
C ALA A 44 -2.50 12.19 14.52
N GLU A 45 -3.75 12.35 14.97
CA GLU A 45 -4.31 11.54 16.06
C GLU A 45 -4.70 10.14 15.56
N MET A 46 -5.34 10.06 14.38
CA MET A 46 -5.73 8.79 13.75
C MET A 46 -4.54 7.83 13.60
N THR A 47 -3.40 8.34 13.13
CA THR A 47 -2.21 7.50 12.86
C THR A 47 -1.65 6.83 14.12
N LYS A 48 -1.92 7.35 15.33
CA LYS A 48 -1.38 6.79 16.60
C LYS A 48 -1.97 5.43 16.96
N THR A 49 -3.25 5.23 16.65
CA THR A 49 -3.99 4.01 16.97
C THR A 49 -4.23 3.14 15.75
N TRP A 50 -4.15 3.73 14.54
CA TRP A 50 -4.47 3.07 13.28
C TRP A 50 -3.93 1.64 13.15
N PRO A 51 -2.61 1.36 13.28
CA PRO A 51 -2.10 0.01 13.03
C PRO A 51 -2.55 -1.04 14.04
N ARG A 52 -3.01 -0.63 15.23
CA ARG A 52 -3.36 -1.52 16.34
C ARG A 52 -4.87 -1.61 16.62
N HIS A 53 -5.67 -0.75 16.01
CA HIS A 53 -7.10 -0.65 16.30
C HIS A 53 -7.93 -0.60 15.02
N ASP A 54 -7.92 0.53 14.33
CA ASP A 54 -8.85 0.77 13.22
C ASP A 54 -8.51 -0.08 11.99
N PHE A 55 -7.22 -0.25 11.69
CA PHE A 55 -6.81 -1.02 10.52
C PHE A 55 -7.20 -2.50 10.63
N PRO A 56 -6.86 -3.25 11.71
CA PRO A 56 -7.35 -4.63 11.87
C PRO A 56 -8.87 -4.75 11.88
N ALA A 57 -9.58 -3.81 12.54
CA ALA A 57 -11.04 -3.84 12.62
C ALA A 57 -11.72 -3.65 11.26
N LEU A 58 -11.17 -2.78 10.41
CA LEU A 58 -11.68 -2.54 9.06
C LEU A 58 -11.25 -3.64 8.09
N ALA A 59 -10.00 -4.11 8.17
CA ALA A 59 -9.50 -5.19 7.31
C ALA A 59 -10.33 -6.48 7.44
N ALA A 60 -10.77 -6.81 8.65
CA ALA A 60 -11.60 -7.97 8.92
C ALA A 60 -13.00 -7.92 8.26
N GLN A 61 -13.44 -6.75 7.80
CA GLN A 61 -14.74 -6.52 7.15
C GLN A 61 -14.64 -6.49 5.61
N VAL A 62 -13.45 -6.69 5.04
CA VAL A 62 -13.27 -6.69 3.58
C VAL A 62 -13.69 -8.04 3.01
N GLU A 63 -14.80 -8.06 2.27
CA GLU A 63 -15.41 -9.28 1.70
C GLU A 63 -15.06 -9.54 0.23
N VAL A 64 -14.11 -8.77 -0.33
CA VAL A 64 -13.64 -8.88 -1.72
C VAL A 64 -12.18 -9.35 -1.77
N PRO A 65 -11.69 -9.93 -2.88
CA PRO A 65 -10.28 -10.28 -3.01
C PRO A 65 -9.36 -9.07 -2.76
N VAL A 66 -8.25 -9.31 -2.07
CA VAL A 66 -7.29 -8.26 -1.70
C VAL A 66 -5.92 -8.54 -2.32
N GLN A 67 -5.34 -7.51 -2.96
CA GLN A 67 -3.92 -7.49 -3.32
C GLN A 67 -3.21 -6.45 -2.46
N PHE A 68 -2.11 -6.87 -1.83
CA PHE A 68 -1.24 -6.02 -1.05
C PHE A 68 0.16 -6.02 -1.68
N ILE A 69 0.59 -4.89 -2.25
CA ILE A 69 1.89 -4.77 -2.91
C ILE A 69 2.82 -3.90 -2.06
N VAL A 70 4.00 -4.44 -1.72
CA VAL A 70 5.07 -3.69 -1.04
C VAL A 70 6.22 -3.36 -1.97
N ALA A 71 6.87 -2.22 -1.77
CA ALA A 71 8.07 -1.88 -2.53
C ALA A 71 9.31 -2.56 -1.92
N GLU A 72 10.25 -3.02 -2.76
CA GLU A 72 11.52 -3.62 -2.33
C GLU A 72 12.32 -2.71 -1.38
N HIS A 73 12.25 -1.39 -1.58
CA HIS A 73 12.92 -0.41 -0.73
C HIS A 73 11.95 0.45 0.07
N GLU A 74 10.86 -0.14 0.56
CA GLU A 74 9.95 0.50 1.53
C GLU A 74 10.71 0.95 2.80
N ARG A 75 10.41 2.15 3.29
CA ARG A 75 11.12 2.82 4.41
C ARG A 75 10.19 3.45 5.43
N VAL A 76 8.95 3.73 5.06
CA VAL A 76 7.88 4.27 5.92
C VAL A 76 7.26 3.14 6.74
N TRP A 77 6.94 2.02 6.08
CA TRP A 77 6.27 0.88 6.70
C TRP A 77 7.22 -0.28 6.96
N ARG A 78 6.86 -1.10 7.96
CA ARG A 78 7.57 -2.34 8.25
C ARG A 78 7.09 -3.41 7.29
N THR A 79 8.01 -4.03 6.54
CA THR A 79 7.72 -5.01 5.49
C THR A 79 8.52 -6.31 5.64
N ASP A 80 9.01 -6.61 6.85
CA ASP A 80 9.60 -7.93 7.11
C ASP A 80 8.54 -9.05 7.00
N PRO A 81 8.95 -10.31 6.75
CA PRO A 81 8.01 -11.41 6.52
C PRO A 81 6.97 -11.59 7.62
N ASP A 82 7.34 -11.39 8.89
CA ASP A 82 6.42 -11.52 10.02
C ASP A 82 5.37 -10.39 9.97
N ALA A 83 5.79 -9.16 9.69
CA ALA A 83 4.89 -8.03 9.53
C ALA A 83 3.88 -8.22 8.39
N LEU A 84 4.32 -8.79 7.26
CA LEU A 84 3.45 -9.04 6.11
C LEU A 84 2.48 -10.21 6.38
N ALA A 85 2.92 -11.24 7.10
CA ALA A 85 2.05 -12.32 7.55
C ALA A 85 0.98 -11.81 8.54
N ASP A 86 1.35 -10.94 9.49
CA ASP A 86 0.41 -10.30 10.41
C ASP A 86 -0.65 -9.50 9.65
N ILE A 87 -0.26 -8.76 8.61
CA ILE A 87 -1.18 -8.00 7.74
C ILE A 87 -2.11 -8.94 6.97
N ALA A 88 -1.59 -10.02 6.38
CA ALA A 88 -2.44 -10.97 5.66
C ALA A 88 -3.49 -11.61 6.58
N ALA A 89 -3.10 -11.94 7.82
CA ALA A 89 -3.95 -12.64 8.78
C ALA A 89 -5.18 -11.83 9.25
N ILE A 90 -5.14 -10.50 9.19
CA ILE A 90 -6.27 -9.66 9.63
C ILE A 90 -7.38 -9.52 8.57
N PHE A 91 -7.15 -9.92 7.31
CA PHE A 91 -8.17 -9.91 6.25
C PHE A 91 -9.03 -11.18 6.29
N THR A 92 -9.69 -11.43 7.43
CA THR A 92 -10.37 -12.70 7.71
C THR A 92 -11.62 -12.97 6.86
N ALA A 93 -12.27 -11.92 6.35
CA ALA A 93 -13.44 -12.05 5.49
C ALA A 93 -13.10 -12.07 3.99
N ALA A 94 -11.85 -11.81 3.62
CA ALA A 94 -11.46 -11.74 2.22
C ALA A 94 -11.40 -13.17 1.64
N PRO A 95 -12.03 -13.43 0.47
CA PRO A 95 -12.01 -14.75 -0.16
C PRO A 95 -10.62 -15.13 -0.69
N ALA A 96 -9.74 -14.13 -0.91
CA ALA A 96 -8.35 -14.32 -1.30
C ALA A 96 -7.51 -13.12 -0.85
N PHE A 97 -6.25 -13.38 -0.48
CA PHE A 97 -5.25 -12.37 -0.18
C PHE A 97 -3.98 -12.67 -0.96
N VAL A 98 -3.56 -11.73 -1.83
CA VAL A 98 -2.35 -11.83 -2.65
C VAL A 98 -1.33 -10.82 -2.13
N LEU A 99 -0.18 -11.33 -1.69
CA LEU A 99 0.97 -10.51 -1.31
C LEU A 99 1.95 -10.45 -2.47
N ASP A 100 2.28 -9.25 -2.92
CA ASP A 100 3.24 -9.00 -3.99
C ASP A 100 4.36 -8.04 -3.54
N GLU A 101 5.51 -8.16 -4.19
CA GLU A 101 6.61 -7.20 -4.07
C GLU A 101 6.85 -6.49 -5.40
N GLN A 102 6.98 -5.17 -5.36
CA GLN A 102 7.45 -4.36 -6.47
C GLN A 102 8.94 -4.08 -6.33
N ARG A 103 9.72 -4.75 -7.18
CA ARG A 103 11.16 -4.56 -7.32
C ARG A 103 11.50 -3.19 -7.90
N ASN A 104 12.68 -2.69 -7.56
CA ASN A 104 13.22 -1.41 -8.04
C ASN A 104 12.28 -0.21 -7.76
N ALA A 105 11.61 -0.22 -6.62
CA ALA A 105 10.72 0.84 -6.17
C ALA A 105 10.99 1.20 -4.70
N GLY A 106 10.69 2.45 -4.35
CA GLY A 106 10.53 2.89 -2.97
C GLY A 106 9.07 3.19 -2.66
N HIS A 107 8.82 3.88 -1.54
CA HIS A 107 7.47 4.12 -1.00
C HIS A 107 6.43 4.60 -2.04
N ASN A 108 6.77 5.61 -2.84
CA ASN A 108 5.86 6.17 -3.85
C ASN A 108 5.87 5.35 -5.16
N THR A 109 5.47 4.08 -5.06
CA THR A 109 5.64 3.08 -6.12
C THR A 109 5.03 3.50 -7.47
N SER A 110 3.83 4.08 -7.47
CA SER A 110 3.13 4.55 -8.68
C SER A 110 3.78 5.74 -9.38
N LEU A 111 4.73 6.41 -8.71
CA LEU A 111 5.50 7.53 -9.25
C LEU A 111 6.96 7.14 -9.54
N SER A 112 7.30 5.87 -9.35
CA SER A 112 8.64 5.35 -9.63
C SER A 112 8.84 5.10 -11.13
N VAL A 113 10.09 4.88 -11.53
CA VAL A 113 10.44 4.39 -12.88
C VAL A 113 9.84 3.01 -13.19
N SER A 114 9.43 2.26 -12.16
CA SER A 114 8.76 0.97 -12.29
C SER A 114 7.24 1.06 -12.33
N ALA A 115 6.66 2.27 -12.36
CA ALA A 115 5.22 2.50 -12.27
C ALA A 115 4.41 1.71 -13.30
N ALA A 116 4.88 1.62 -14.55
CA ALA A 116 4.19 0.83 -15.57
C ALA A 116 4.08 -0.66 -15.18
N ALA A 117 5.16 -1.25 -14.66
CA ALA A 117 5.15 -2.64 -14.21
C ALA A 117 4.26 -2.83 -12.96
N TYR A 118 4.30 -1.89 -12.02
CA TYR A 118 3.40 -1.87 -10.86
C TYR A 118 1.92 -1.83 -11.28
N HIS A 119 1.54 -0.91 -12.18
CA HIS A 119 0.16 -0.80 -12.64
C HIS A 119 -0.30 -2.02 -13.44
N LEU A 120 0.58 -2.65 -14.21
CA LEU A 120 0.26 -3.90 -14.89
C LEU A 120 -0.02 -5.05 -13.92
N LYS A 121 0.68 -5.15 -12.77
CA LYS A 121 0.35 -6.12 -11.71
C LYS A 121 -1.03 -5.88 -11.12
N VAL A 122 -1.37 -4.61 -10.85
CA VAL A 122 -2.69 -4.24 -10.34
C VAL A 122 -3.78 -4.61 -11.36
N LEU A 123 -3.58 -4.28 -12.64
CA LEU A 123 -4.54 -4.61 -13.69
C LEU A 123 -4.69 -6.13 -13.90
N SER A 124 -3.60 -6.89 -13.81
CA SER A 124 -3.63 -8.35 -13.89
C SER A 124 -4.47 -8.95 -12.75
N PHE A 125 -4.27 -8.47 -11.52
CA PHE A 125 -5.04 -8.92 -10.37
C PHE A 125 -6.54 -8.60 -10.51
N VAL A 126 -6.87 -7.42 -11.05
CA VAL A 126 -8.27 -7.06 -11.32
C VAL A 126 -8.89 -8.02 -12.34
N GLU A 127 -8.17 -8.36 -13.41
CA GLU A 127 -8.65 -9.34 -14.40
C GLU A 127 -8.89 -10.72 -13.77
N GLU A 128 -7.96 -11.20 -12.94
CA GLU A 128 -8.11 -12.46 -12.20
C GLU A 128 -9.37 -12.45 -11.30
N CYS A 129 -9.64 -11.33 -10.63
CA CYS A 129 -10.86 -11.16 -9.83
C CYS A 129 -12.13 -11.27 -10.68
N VAL A 130 -12.16 -10.61 -11.86
CA VAL A 130 -13.31 -10.65 -12.78
C VAL A 130 -13.54 -12.08 -13.27
N VAL A 131 -12.49 -12.78 -13.71
CA VAL A 131 -12.58 -14.17 -14.16
C VAL A 131 -13.07 -15.09 -13.05
N ALA A 132 -12.58 -14.93 -11.82
CA ALA A 132 -13.01 -15.72 -10.67
C ALA A 132 -14.50 -15.50 -10.35
N HIS A 133 -14.98 -14.26 -10.42
CA HIS A 133 -16.38 -13.93 -10.20
C HIS A 133 -17.31 -14.57 -11.24
N LEU A 134 -17.02 -14.40 -12.54
CA LEU A 134 -17.80 -15.01 -13.63
C LEU A 134 -17.84 -16.53 -13.54
N SER A 135 -16.73 -17.14 -13.14
CA SER A 135 -16.62 -18.59 -12.94
C SER A 135 -17.48 -19.08 -11.76
N ALA A 136 -17.67 -18.26 -10.73
CA ALA A 136 -18.53 -18.59 -9.60
C ALA A 136 -20.01 -18.49 -9.97
N GLU A 137 -20.41 -17.45 -10.72
CA GLU A 137 -21.79 -17.28 -11.22
C GLU A 137 -22.20 -18.45 -12.12
N THR A 138 -21.35 -18.84 -13.06
CA THR A 138 -21.62 -19.96 -13.97
C THR A 138 -21.85 -21.29 -13.21
N LYS A 139 -21.12 -21.52 -12.11
CA LYS A 139 -21.31 -22.70 -11.26
C LYS A 139 -22.63 -22.67 -10.49
N LEU A 140 -23.09 -21.49 -10.08
CA LEU A 140 -24.37 -21.30 -9.40
C LEU A 140 -25.56 -21.53 -10.34
N GLU A 141 -25.47 -21.16 -11.61
CA GLU A 141 -26.54 -21.38 -12.60
C GLU A 141 -26.64 -22.84 -13.08
N ALA A 142 -25.55 -23.61 -12.97
CA ALA A 142 -25.48 -25.00 -13.42
C ALA A 142 -25.83 -26.05 -12.34
N GLY A 143 -26.10 -25.62 -11.09
CA GLY A 143 -26.44 -26.48 -9.94
C GLY A 143 -27.90 -26.33 -9.52
#